data_AF-M0HL95-F1
#
_entry.id   AF-M0HL95-F1
#
_cell.length_a   1.000
_cell.length_b   1.000
_cell.length_c   1.000
_cell.angle_alpha   90.00
_cell.angle_beta   90.00
_cell.angle_gamma   90.00
#
_symmetry.space_group_name_H-M   'P 1'
#
loop_
_entity.id
_entity.type
_entity.pdbx_description
1 polymer ?
#
loop_
_entity_poly.entity_id
_entity_poly.type
_entity_poly.pdbx_seq_one_letter_code
_entity_poly.pdbx_strand_id
1 'polypeptide(L)'
;MSGERCLTATRDSTTYDLTSADEDLRTFGDLARVAGIARIPIDRLAAELTENADVVDQEFVDQHTTVPVDAEEVWAAGVTYQISEQAR
;
A
#
# COMPACT_ATOMS: atom_id res chain seq x y z
N MET A 1 -20.27 -6.46 4.21
CA MET A 1 -18.87 -6.21 4.57
C MET A 1 -18.87 -5.08 5.59
N SER A 2 -18.55 -5.37 6.85
CA SER A 2 -18.37 -4.32 7.87
C SER A 2 -17.26 -3.37 7.39
N GLY A 3 -17.36 -2.08 7.67
CA GLY A 3 -16.42 -1.04 7.22
C GLY A 3 -15.05 -1.11 7.90
N GLU A 4 -14.43 -2.29 7.93
CA GLU A 4 -13.06 -2.49 8.37
C GLU A 4 -12.10 -2.15 7.23
N ARG A 5 -11.06 -1.38 7.56
CA ARG A 5 -10.01 -1.01 6.61
C ARG A 5 -9.25 -2.28 6.20
N CYS A 6 -9.00 -2.44 4.91
CA CYS A 6 -8.15 -3.51 4.41
C CYS A 6 -7.04 -2.94 3.52
N LEU A 7 -5.96 -3.71 3.38
CA LEU A 7 -4.79 -3.39 2.58
C LEU A 7 -4.79 -4.32 1.37
N THR A 8 -5.00 -3.76 0.18
CA THR A 8 -5.07 -4.57 -1.04
C THR A 8 -3.80 -4.54 -1.86
N ALA A 9 -3.54 -5.63 -2.58
CA ALA A 9 -2.51 -5.70 -3.61
C ALA A 9 -3.03 -6.43 -4.85
N THR A 10 -2.68 -5.93 -6.02
CA THR A 10 -3.04 -6.55 -7.30
C THR A 10 -1.83 -7.25 -7.91
N ARG A 11 -1.99 -8.53 -8.26
CA ARG A 11 -0.98 -9.36 -8.93
C ARG A 11 -1.64 -10.15 -10.05
N ASP A 12 -1.07 -10.09 -11.25
CA ASP A 12 -1.55 -10.85 -12.43
C ASP A 12 -3.08 -10.70 -12.65
N SER A 13 -3.59 -9.48 -12.47
CA SER A 13 -5.02 -9.12 -12.59
C SER A 13 -5.95 -9.61 -11.48
N THR A 14 -5.43 -10.23 -10.42
CA THR A 14 -6.20 -10.62 -9.23
C THR A 14 -5.87 -9.69 -8.08
N THR A 15 -6.89 -9.27 -7.33
CA THR A 15 -6.71 -8.38 -6.17
C THR A 15 -6.97 -9.14 -4.89
N TYR A 16 -6.07 -8.97 -3.94
CA TYR A 16 -6.02 -9.71 -2.69
C TYR A 16 -6.15 -8.74 -1.52
N ASP A 17 -6.82 -9.15 -0.46
CA ASP A 17 -6.79 -8.47 0.84
C ASP A 17 -5.65 -9.03 1.69
N LEU A 18 -4.53 -8.31 1.77
CA LEU A 18 -3.36 -8.75 2.53
C LEU A 18 -3.66 -8.87 4.03
N THR A 19 -4.62 -8.12 4.56
CA THR A 19 -4.97 -8.16 6.00
C THR A 19 -5.72 -9.42 6.40
N SER A 20 -6.17 -10.21 5.42
CA SER A 20 -6.74 -11.54 5.65
C SER A 20 -5.66 -12.64 5.81
N ALA A 21 -4.44 -12.39 5.32
CA ALA A 21 -3.35 -13.37 5.38
C ALA A 21 -2.67 -13.45 6.76
N ASP A 22 -2.72 -12.36 7.53
CA ASP A 22 -2.10 -12.26 8.85
C ASP A 22 -2.88 -11.26 9.73
N GLU A 23 -3.31 -11.68 10.92
CA GLU A 23 -4.10 -10.86 11.84
C GLU A 23 -3.31 -9.66 12.42
N ASP A 24 -1.98 -9.75 12.47
CA ASP A 24 -1.11 -8.67 12.91
C ASP A 24 -0.89 -7.61 11.81
N LEU A 25 -1.27 -7.91 10.56
CA LEU A 25 -1.17 -6.99 9.44
C LEU A 25 -2.47 -6.20 9.27
N ARG A 26 -2.53 -4.99 9.85
CA ARG A 26 -3.74 -4.14 9.82
C ARG A 26 -3.57 -2.86 8.99
N THR A 27 -2.34 -2.43 8.76
CA THR A 27 -2.02 -1.17 8.07
C THR A 27 -0.83 -1.31 7.12
N PHE A 28 -0.69 -0.36 6.19
CA PHE A 28 0.52 -0.27 5.36
C PHE A 28 1.81 -0.09 6.19
N GLY A 29 1.71 0.59 7.33
CA GLY A 29 2.83 0.76 8.25
C GLY A 29 3.31 -0.57 8.84
N ASP A 30 2.41 -1.51 9.09
CA ASP A 30 2.75 -2.85 9.57
C ASP A 30 3.52 -3.63 8.50
N LEU A 31 3.05 -3.58 7.25
CA LEU A 31 3.74 -4.19 6.10
C LEU A 31 5.17 -3.64 5.94
N ALA A 32 5.30 -2.31 5.96
CA ALA A 32 6.59 -1.64 5.82
C ALA A 32 7.54 -1.95 6.98
N ARG A 33 7.01 -2.05 8.22
CA ARG A 33 7.79 -2.42 9.41
C ARG A 33 8.33 -3.84 9.29
N VAL A 34 7.50 -4.81 8.93
CA VAL A 34 7.90 -6.21 8.75
C VAL A 34 8.95 -6.33 7.66
N ALA A 35 8.72 -5.70 6.49
CA ALA A 35 9.69 -5.68 5.39
C ALA A 35 11.04 -5.08 5.83
N GLY A 36 11.02 -3.99 6.61
CA GLY A 36 12.20 -3.34 7.15
C GLY A 36 12.98 -4.22 8.14
N ILE A 37 12.30 -4.92 9.04
CA ILE A 37 12.91 -5.86 10.01
C ILE A 37 13.51 -7.06 9.27
N ALA A 38 12.76 -7.65 8.34
CA ALA A 38 13.20 -8.80 7.54
C ALA A 38 14.23 -8.45 6.46
N ARG A 39 14.50 -7.15 6.22
CA ARG A 39 15.41 -6.64 5.19
C ARG A 39 15.08 -7.14 3.78
N ILE A 40 13.78 -7.26 3.49
CA ILE A 40 13.27 -7.63 2.16
C ILE A 40 12.52 -6.46 1.54
N PRO A 41 12.47 -6.35 0.18
CA PRO A 41 11.65 -5.36 -0.48
C PRO A 41 10.16 -5.54 -0.11
N ILE A 42 9.46 -4.42 0.08
CA ILE A 42 8.04 -4.44 0.46
C ILE A 42 7.16 -5.15 -0.59
N ASP A 43 7.44 -4.93 -1.89
CA ASP A 43 6.72 -5.59 -2.98
C ASP A 43 6.89 -7.11 -2.97
N ARG A 44 8.07 -7.58 -2.55
CA ARG A 44 8.33 -9.01 -2.41
C ARG A 44 7.50 -9.61 -1.27
N LEU A 45 7.48 -8.94 -0.11
CA LEU A 45 6.65 -9.39 1.02
C LEU A 45 5.15 -9.39 0.65
N ALA A 46 4.67 -8.33 -0.01
CA ALA A 46 3.29 -8.26 -0.49
C ALA A 46 2.96 -9.41 -1.45
N ALA A 47 3.85 -9.72 -2.39
CA ALA A 47 3.67 -10.84 -3.31
C ALA A 47 3.63 -12.21 -2.61
N GLU A 48 4.47 -12.42 -1.58
CA GLU A 48 4.47 -13.64 -0.77
C GLU A 48 3.15 -13.77 0.03
N LEU A 49 2.62 -12.66 0.58
CA LEU A 49 1.35 -12.66 1.30
C LEU A 49 0.13 -13.00 0.43
N THR A 50 0.19 -12.75 -0.89
CA THR A 50 -0.93 -13.12 -1.79
C THR A 50 -1.23 -14.61 -1.81
N GLU A 51 -0.29 -15.47 -1.39
CA GLU A 51 -0.48 -16.93 -1.37
C GLU A 51 -1.48 -17.39 -0.30
N ASN A 52 -1.68 -16.59 0.76
CA ASN A 52 -2.58 -16.91 1.88
C ASN A 52 -3.69 -15.87 2.07
N ALA A 53 -3.78 -14.89 1.18
CA ALA A 53 -4.76 -13.82 1.24
C ALA A 53 -6.06 -14.19 0.50
N ASP A 54 -7.18 -13.73 1.03
CA ASP A 54 -8.47 -13.78 0.37
C ASP A 54 -8.47 -12.88 -0.88
N VAL A 55 -9.14 -13.36 -1.93
CA VAL A 55 -9.39 -12.59 -3.15
C VAL A 55 -10.55 -11.64 -2.92
N VAL A 56 -10.39 -10.39 -3.35
CA VAL A 56 -11.43 -9.36 -3.32
C VAL A 56 -11.76 -8.88 -4.73
N ASP A 57 -13.01 -8.45 -4.90
CA ASP A 57 -13.48 -7.92 -6.18
C ASP A 57 -12.84 -6.55 -6.46
N GLN A 58 -12.25 -6.40 -7.65
CA GLN A 58 -11.63 -5.14 -8.08
C GLN A 58 -12.66 -4.01 -8.15
N GLU A 59 -13.89 -4.29 -8.58
CA GLU A 59 -14.92 -3.26 -8.66
C GLU A 59 -15.28 -2.72 -7.27
N PHE A 60 -15.28 -3.60 -6.27
CA PHE A 60 -15.46 -3.20 -4.88
C PHE A 60 -14.31 -2.30 -4.41
N VAL A 61 -13.06 -2.65 -4.72
CA VAL A 61 -11.90 -1.81 -4.37
C VAL A 61 -12.00 -0.44 -5.02
N ASP A 62 -12.28 -0.37 -6.32
CA ASP A 62 -12.35 0.91 -7.05
C ASP A 62 -13.44 1.85 -6.48
N GLN A 63 -14.56 1.30 -6.01
CA GLN A 63 -15.66 2.07 -5.43
C GLN A 63 -15.40 2.54 -3.99
N HIS A 64 -14.54 1.86 -3.24
CA HIS A 64 -14.34 2.10 -1.80
C HIS A 64 -12.94 2.59 -1.43
N THR A 65 -12.00 2.60 -2.38
CA THR A 65 -10.65 3.12 -2.15
C THR A 65 -10.71 4.61 -1.84
N THR A 66 -10.06 5.00 -0.76
CA THR A 66 -9.97 6.41 -0.33
C THR A 66 -8.53 6.89 -0.42
N VAL A 67 -7.86 7.03 0.72
CA VAL A 67 -6.45 7.42 0.81
C VAL A 67 -5.62 6.15 0.92
N PRO A 68 -4.54 5.98 0.13
CA PRO A 68 -3.74 4.75 0.12
C PRO A 68 -3.04 4.47 1.46
N VAL A 69 -2.77 5.52 2.24
CA VAL A 69 -2.21 5.43 3.58
C VAL A 69 -2.79 6.53 4.45
N ASP A 70 -3.11 6.20 5.70
CA ASP A 70 -3.46 7.18 6.71
C ASP A 70 -2.16 7.74 7.31
N ALA A 71 -1.63 8.79 6.67
CA ALA A 71 -0.36 9.39 7.08
C ALA A 71 -0.57 10.29 8.31
N GLU A 72 0.17 10.04 9.39
CA GLU A 72 0.15 10.89 10.59
C GLU A 72 0.61 12.32 10.28
N GLU A 73 1.61 12.45 9.41
CA GLU A 73 2.14 13.74 8.98
C GLU A 73 2.42 13.73 7.47
N VAL A 74 2.17 14.87 6.83
CA VAL A 74 2.49 15.11 5.41
C VAL A 74 3.43 16.30 5.32
N TRP A 75 4.66 16.06 4.87
CA TRP A 75 5.70 17.08 4.68
C TRP A 75 5.91 17.35 3.19
N ALA A 76 6.14 18.61 2.83
CA ALA A 76 6.39 19.01 1.44
C ALA A 76 7.60 19.94 1.33
N ALA A 77 8.40 19.77 0.27
CA ALA A 77 9.51 20.65 -0.07
C ALA A 77 9.21 21.40 -1.38
N GLY A 78 9.40 22.71 -1.39
CA GLY A 78 9.27 23.56 -2.58
C GLY A 78 10.59 23.70 -3.35
N VAL A 79 10.51 24.14 -4.60
CA VAL A 79 11.67 24.45 -5.47
C VAL A 79 12.60 23.24 -5.68
N THR A 80 12.00 22.07 -5.86
CA THR A 80 12.72 20.80 -6.09
C THR A 80 13.03 20.51 -7.56
N TYR A 81 12.43 21.28 -8.47
CA TYR A 81 12.68 21.19 -9.91
C TYR A 81 13.68 22.27 -10.34
N GLN A 82 14.54 21.92 -11.29
CA GLN A 82 15.44 22.87 -11.91
C GLN A 82 14.62 23.90 -12.70
N ILE A 83 14.51 25.10 -12.15
CA ILE A 83 13.94 26.26 -12.86
C ILE A 83 15.05 26.86 -13.73
N SER A 84 14.79 26.96 -15.04
CA SER A 84 15.70 27.59 -16.00
C SER A 84 15.67 29.12 -15.84
N GLU A 85 16.22 29.63 -14.75
CA GLU A 85 16.58 31.05 -14.57
C GLU A 85 17.92 31.37 -15.29
N GLN A 86 18.16 30.75 -16.45
CA GLN A 86 19.20 31.12 -17.43
C GLN A 86 18.58 31.53 -18.78
N ALA A 87 17.30 31.93 -18.77
CA ALA A 87 16.66 32.60 -19.88
C ALA A 87 16.50 34.09 -19.56
N ARG A 88 17.62 34.81 -19.46
CA ARG A 88 17.61 36.26 -19.59
C ARG A 88 18.86 36.74 -20.30
#